data_AF-A0A969ID95-F1
#
_entry.id   AF-A0A969ID95-F1
#
_cell.length_a   1.000
_cell.length_b   1.000
_cell.length_c   1.000
_cell.angle_alpha   90.00
_cell.angle_beta   90.00
_cell.angle_gamma   90.00
#
_symmetry.space_group_name_H-M   'P 1'
#
loop_
_entity.id
_entity.type
_entity.pdbx_description
1 polymer ?
#
loop_
_entity_poly.entity_id
_entity_poly.type
_entity_poly.pdbx_seq_one_letter_code
_entity_poly.pdbx_strand_id
1 'polypeptide(L)' 'MKPAIGIDLGGTRIKGVAINEQGIVLQQLYSDTNDGDGAAWKKAVTGTVARLMEKIKCKHLHDRYFRSRAA' A
#
# COMPACT_ATOMS: atom_id res chain seq x y z
N MET A 1 -3.73 2.25 -14.25
CA MET A 1 -2.56 2.71 -13.46
C MET A 1 -1.92 1.49 -12.83
N LYS A 2 -0.61 1.28 -13.02
CA LYS A 2 0.16 0.24 -12.33
C LYS A 2 1.02 0.92 -11.26
N PRO A 3 0.68 0.84 -9.96
CA PRO A 3 1.50 1.43 -8.92
C PRO A 3 2.77 0.62 -8.70
N ALA A 4 3.87 1.28 -8.31
CA ALA A 4 5.01 0.60 -7.70
C ALA A 4 4.83 0.60 -6.18
N ILE A 5 5.16 -0.51 -5.51
CA ILE A 5 5.08 -0.62 -4.05
C ILE A 5 6.49 -0.80 -3.49
N GLY A 6 6.91 0.13 -2.64
CA GLY A 6 8.09 0.00 -1.80
C GLY A 6 7.71 -0.53 -0.42
N ILE A 7 8.49 -1.49 0.09
CA ILE A 7 8.38 -2.02 1.45
C ILE A 7 9.70 -1.76 2.17
N ASP A 8 9.61 -1.08 3.31
CA ASP A 8 10.69 -0.91 4.28
C ASP A 8 10.37 -1.80 5.49
N LEU A 9 11.21 -2.82 5.70
CA LEU A 9 11.04 -3.84 6.73
C LEU A 9 11.94 -3.50 7.93
N GLY A 10 11.37 -2.79 8.91
CA GLY A 10 12.01 -2.57 10.20
C GLY A 10 11.72 -3.68 11.21
N GLY A 11 12.48 -3.74 12.30
CA GLY A 11 12.28 -4.72 13.38
C GLY A 11 11.00 -4.49 14.20
N THR A 12 10.50 -3.25 14.24
CA THR A 12 9.26 -2.90 14.99
C THR A 12 8.09 -2.62 14.06
N ARG A 13 8.34 -1.92 12.95
CA ARG A 13 7.33 -1.49 12.00
C ARG A 13 7.74 -1.84 10.58
N ILE A 14 6.75 -2.17 9.77
CA ILE A 14 6.84 -2.27 8.32
C ILE A 14 6.16 -1.04 7.74
N LYS A 15 6.87 -0.29 6.90
CA LYS A 15 6.31 0.81 6.13
C LYS A 15 6.10 0.37 4.69
N GLY A 16 4.87 0.51 4.21
CA GLY A 16 4.52 0.29 2.81
C GLY A 16 4.14 1.61 2.13
N VAL A 17 4.69 1.87 0.96
CA VAL A 17 4.37 3.06 0.15
C VAL A 17 4.03 2.62 -1.27
N ALA A 18 2.91 3.09 -1.78
CA ALA A 18 2.56 2.94 -3.19
C ALA A 18 2.72 4.28 -3.92
N ILE A 19 3.43 4.26 -5.04
CA ILE A 19 3.70 5.44 -5.87
C ILE A 19 3.21 5.25 -7.31
N ASN A 20 2.96 6.36 -8.01
CA ASN A 20 2.76 6.35 -9.46
C ASN A 20 4.09 6.50 -10.22
N GLU A 21 4.02 6.52 -11.55
CA GLU A 21 5.17 6.65 -12.46
C GLU A 21 5.92 7.98 -12.31
N GLN A 22 5.27 9.02 -11.76
CA GLN A 22 5.86 10.32 -11.49
C GLN A 22 6.50 10.40 -10.08
N GLY A 23 6.50 9.29 -9.34
CA GLY A 23 7.00 9.24 -7.95
C GLY A 23 6.04 9.83 -6.91
N ILE A 24 4.81 10.18 -7.29
CA ILE A 24 3.81 10.73 -6.36
C ILE A 24 3.27 9.60 -5.49
N VAL A 25 3.23 9.82 -4.17
CA VAL A 25 2.64 8.89 -3.21
C VAL A 25 1.13 8.81 -3.39
N LEU A 26 0.66 7.61 -3.73
CA LEU A 26 -0.76 7.30 -3.86
C LEU A 26 -1.38 6.88 -2.53
N GLN A 27 -0.65 6.06 -1.77
CA GLN A 27 -1.03 5.51 -0.47
C GLN A 27 0.21 5.17 0.36
N GLN A 28 0.07 5.20 1.69
CA GLN A 28 1.09 4.78 2.65
C GLN A 28 0.43 4.04 3.82
N LEU A 29 1.10 3.02 4.33
CA LEU A 29 0.67 2.27 5.51
C LEU A 29 1.85 1.94 6.42
N TYR A 30 1.53 1.78 7.70
CA TYR A 30 2.41 1.21 8.70
C TYR A 30 1.73 -0.01 9.31
N SER A 31 2.49 -1.08 9.48
CA SER A 31 2.08 -2.31 10.15
C SER A 31 3.12 -2.68 11.19
N ASP A 32 2.72 -3.38 12.25
CA ASP A 32 3.70 -3.93 13.20
C ASP A 32 4.44 -5.11 12.56
N THR A 33 5.73 -5.22 12.82
CA THR A 33 6.54 -6.35 12.32
C THR A 33 6.24 -7.62 13.12
N ASN A 34 6.18 -7.50 14.47
CA ASN A 34 5.85 -8.56 15.42
C ASN A 34 6.51 -9.91 15.08
N ASP A 35 7.81 -9.86 14.77
CA ASP A 35 8.44 -11.00 14.09
C ASP A 35 8.71 -12.20 14.99
N GLY A 36 8.80 -11.98 16.31
CA GLY A 36 9.13 -13.03 17.28
C GLY A 36 10.38 -13.80 16.87
N ASP A 37 10.22 -15.09 16.63
CA ASP A 37 11.28 -16.03 16.26
C ASP A 37 11.67 -16.00 14.75
N GLY A 38 11.22 -15.00 13.98
CA GLY A 38 11.84 -14.66 12.68
C GLY A 38 11.06 -15.01 11.40
N ALA A 39 9.74 -15.19 11.46
CA ALA A 39 8.94 -15.55 10.29
C ALA A 39 7.61 -14.81 10.12
N ALA A 40 7.11 -14.12 11.15
CA ALA A 40 5.83 -13.43 11.10
C ALA A 40 5.87 -12.19 10.18
N TRP A 41 7.06 -11.63 9.96
CA TRP A 41 7.27 -10.49 9.06
C TRP A 41 6.77 -10.75 7.64
N LYS A 42 6.88 -11.99 7.11
CA LYS A 42 6.43 -12.32 5.75
C LYS A 42 4.92 -12.14 5.59
N LYS A 43 4.16 -12.55 6.62
CA LYS A 43 2.70 -12.38 6.67
C LYS A 43 2.35 -10.90 6.82
N ALA A 44 3.09 -10.18 7.66
CA ALA A 44 2.90 -8.73 7.84
C ALA A 44 3.19 -7.93 6.55
N VAL A 45 4.25 -8.29 5.80
CA VAL A 45 4.53 -7.72 4.46
C VAL A 45 3.40 -8.02 3.49
N THR A 46 3.00 -9.29 3.38
CA THR A 46 1.91 -9.72 2.47
C THR A 46 0.61 -8.97 2.76
N GLY A 47 0.24 -8.87 4.04
CA GLY A 47 -0.93 -8.12 4.48
C GLY A 47 -0.82 -6.62 4.17
N THR A 48 0.35 -6.04 4.35
CA THR A 48 0.60 -4.62 4.04
C THR A 48 0.44 -4.35 2.53
N VAL A 49 1.00 -5.20 1.68
CA VAL A 49 0.86 -5.10 0.21
C VAL A 49 -0.61 -5.23 -0.21
N ALA A 50 -1.33 -6.23 0.31
CA ALA A 50 -2.74 -6.44 0.00
C ALA A 50 -3.59 -5.22 0.35
N ARG A 51 -3.40 -4.64 1.54
CA ARG A 51 -4.13 -3.45 2.01
C ARG A 51 -3.80 -2.21 1.19
N LEU A 52 -2.55 -2.03 0.76
CA LEU A 52 -2.18 -0.96 -0.17
C LEU A 52 -2.93 -1.10 -1.50
N MET A 53 -2.93 -2.30 -2.09
CA MET A 53 -3.59 -2.57 -3.36
C MET A 53 -5.10 -2.34 -3.29
N GLU A 54 -5.74 -2.73 -2.19
CA GLU A 54 -7.17 -2.46 -1.95
C GLU A 54 -7.45 -0.96 -1.90
N LYS A 55 -6.69 -0.19 -1.11
CA LYS A 55 -6.87 1.26 -0.98
C LYS A 55 -6.68 2.00 -2.30
N ILE A 56 -5.68 1.60 -3.09
CA ILE A 56 -5.42 2.19 -4.40
C ILE A 56 -6.59 1.92 -5.35
N LYS A 57 -7.09 0.67 -5.40
CA LYS A 57 -8.24 0.32 -6.24
C LYS A 57 -9.48 1.12 -5.85
N CYS A 58 -9.78 1.23 -4.56
CA CYS A 58 -10.94 1.96 -4.06
C CYS A 58 -10.86 3.45 -4.43
N LYS A 59 -9.70 4.09 -4.21
CA LYS A 59 -9.47 5.49 -4.60
C LYS A 59 -9.61 5.69 -6.12
N HIS A 60 -9.05 4.80 -6.92
CA HIS A 60 -9.15 4.88 -8.38
C HIS A 60 -10.60 4.74 -8.88
N LEU A 61 -11.40 3.85 -8.27
CA LEU A 61 -12.81 3.68 -8.61
C LEU A 61 -13.63 4.92 -8.24
N HIS A 62 -13.40 5.46 -7.04
CA HIS A 62 -14.01 6.72 -6.60
C HIS A 62 -13.71 7.85 -7.58
N ASP A 63 -12.43 8.11 -7.89
CA ASP A 63 -12.02 9.20 -8.78
C ASP A 63 -12.60 9.06 -10.20
N ARG A 64 -12.70 7.83 -10.73
CA ARG A 64 -13.32 7.58 -12.03
C ARG A 64 -14.81 7.90 -12.03
N TYR A 65 -15.52 7.47 -10.99
CA TYR A 65 -16.96 7.72 -10.86
C TYR A 65 -17.27 9.23 -10.85
N PHE A 66 -16.57 10.00 -10.02
CA PHE A 66 -16.80 11.45 -9.94
C PHE A 66 -16.41 12.18 -11.23
N ARG A 67 -15.30 11.81 -11.88
CA ARG A 67 -14.92 12.40 -13.19
C ARG A 67 -15.96 12.14 -14.27
N SER A 68 -16.59 10.97 -14.30
CA SER A 68 -17.63 10.65 -15.28
C SER A 68 -18.96 11.39 -15.08
N ARG A 69 -19.18 11.99 -13.89
CA ARG A 69 -20.40 12.76 -13.57
C ARG A 69 -20.22 14.27 -13.58
N ALA A 70 -18.99 14.74 -13.72
CA ALA A 70 -18.66 16.16 -13.79
C ALA A 70 -18.48 16.66 -15.24
N ALA A 71 -18.78 15.81 -16.24
CA ALA A 71 -18.66 16.09 -17.67
C ALA A 71 -20.04 16.10 -18.34
#